data_AF-A0A3D5ZKS2-F1
#
_entry.id   AF-A0A3D5ZKS2-F1
#
_cell.length_a   1.000
_cell.length_b   1.000
_cell.length_c   1.000
_cell.angle_alpha   90.00
_cell.angle_beta   90.00
_cell.angle_gamma   90.00
#
_symmetry.space_group_name_H-M   'P 1'
#
loop_
_entity.id
_entity.type
_entity.pdbx_description
1 polymer ?
#
loop_
_entity_poly.entity_id
_entity_poly.type
_entity_poly.pdbx_seq_one_letter_code
_entity_poly.pdbx_strand_id
1 'polypeptide(L)' 'MISQINTKVSCDMPDCRNKATYAVPLKGRGAALYLCAECVDALCNTLNSVRVPKSPKNQIKKMLDSKKN' A
#
# COMPACT_ATOMS: atom_id res chain seq x y z
N MET A 1 -2.99 4.15 -9.45
CA MET A 1 -1.52 4.28 -9.49
C MET A 1 -1.16 5.32 -8.44
N ILE A 2 -0.19 5.04 -7.58
CA ILE A 2 0.29 6.02 -6.60
C ILE A 2 1.23 6.99 -7.33
N SER A 3 1.05 8.29 -7.15
CA SER A 3 1.89 9.32 -7.75
C SER A 3 2.73 10.00 -6.67
N GLN A 4 4.00 10.28 -6.95
CA GLN A 4 4.79 11.16 -6.09
C GLN A 4 4.35 12.61 -6.29
N ILE A 5 4.30 13.36 -5.19
CA ILE A 5 3.96 14.78 -5.18
C ILE A 5 5.07 15.58 -4.51
N ASN A 6 5.26 16.81 -4.97
CA ASN A 6 6.19 17.79 -4.39
C ASN A 6 5.45 19.02 -3.83
N THR A 7 4.17 18.84 -3.50
CA THR A 7 3.34 19.90 -2.92
C THR A 7 3.48 19.91 -1.41
N LYS A 8 3.36 21.09 -0.78
CA LYS A 8 3.40 21.25 0.69
C LYS A 8 2.06 20.82 1.32
N VAL A 9 1.70 19.55 1.18
CA VAL A 9 0.49 18.97 1.78
C VAL A 9 0.90 18.13 2.99
N SER A 10 0.12 18.20 4.06
CA SER A 10 0.31 17.33 5.24
C SER A 10 -0.17 15.90 4.95
N CYS A 11 0.38 14.93 5.68
CA CYS A 11 -0.16 13.56 5.66
C CYS A 11 -1.61 13.56 6.17
N ASP A 12 -2.50 12.83 5.48
CA ASP A 12 -3.90 12.64 5.88
C ASP A 12 -4.07 11.58 6.98
N MET A 13 -2.99 10.86 7.33
CA MET A 13 -3.06 9.83 8.37
C MET A 13 -3.25 10.48 9.75
N PRO A 14 -4.23 10.03 10.56
CA PRO A 14 -4.41 10.51 11.92
C PRO A 14 -3.12 10.41 12.73
N ASP A 15 -2.84 11.43 13.55
CA ASP A 15 -1.63 11.56 14.36
C ASP A 15 -0.29 11.64 13.60
N CYS A 16 -0.30 11.67 12.26
CA CYS A 16 0.89 11.90 11.45
C CYS A 16 1.06 13.40 11.14
N ARG A 17 2.21 13.97 11.53
CA ARG A 17 2.56 15.39 11.27
C ARG A 17 3.57 15.56 10.13
N ASN A 18 3.89 14.48 9.44
CA ASN A 18 4.86 14.48 8.35
C ASN A 18 4.27 15.11 7.07
N LYS A 19 5.16 15.57 6.19
CA LYS A 19 4.77 16.06 4.87
C LYS A 19 4.42 14.89 3.96
N ALA A 20 3.33 15.02 3.21
CA ALA A 20 2.95 14.04 2.21
C ALA A 20 3.95 14.03 1.05
N THR A 21 4.31 12.84 0.60
CA THR A 21 5.21 12.60 -0.54
C THR A 21 4.49 11.86 -1.66
N TYR A 22 3.36 11.24 -1.34
CA TYR A 22 2.57 10.41 -2.24
C TYR A 22 1.11 10.87 -2.25
N ALA A 23 0.52 10.85 -3.43
CA ALA A 23 -0.92 10.99 -3.64
C ALA A 23 -1.48 9.66 -4.14
N VAL A 24 -2.45 9.12 -3.40
CA VAL A 24 -3.17 7.91 -3.72
C VAL A 24 -4.56 8.30 -4.21
N PRO A 25 -4.90 8.10 -5.49
CA PRO A 25 -6.22 8.44 -5.99
C PRO A 25 -7.27 7.54 -5.34
N LEU A 26 -8.30 8.16 -4.75
CA LEU A 26 -9.43 7.46 -4.16
C LEU A 26 -10.52 7.26 -5.23
N LYS A 27 -11.24 6.14 -5.17
CA LYS A 27 -12.45 5.95 -5.98
C LYS A 27 -13.65 6.47 -5.19
N GLY A 28 -14.27 7.57 -5.63
CA GLY A 28 -15.50 8.11 -5.04
C GLY A 28 -15.45 9.61 -4.74
N ARG A 29 -16.19 10.05 -3.70
CA ARG A 29 -16.18 11.44 -3.24
C ARG A 29 -14.89 11.73 -2.45
N GLY A 30 -13.82 12.05 -3.17
CA GLY A 30 -12.52 12.46 -2.64
C GLY A 30 -11.49 12.47 -3.76
N ALA A 31 -10.71 13.55 -3.89
CA ALA A 31 -9.78 13.71 -5.01
C ALA A 31 -8.56 12.78 -4.89
N ALA A 32 -7.95 12.72 -3.70
CA ALA A 32 -6.80 11.87 -3.39
C ALA A 32 -6.59 11.78 -1.87
N LEU A 33 -5.88 10.74 -1.45
CA LEU A 33 -5.31 10.60 -0.11
C LEU A 33 -3.82 10.95 -0.18
N TYR A 34 -3.36 11.84 0.67
CA TYR A 34 -1.98 12.31 0.72
C TYR A 34 -1.24 11.64 1.87
N LEU A 35 -0.19 10.89 1.57
CA LEU A 35 0.55 10.12 2.56
C LEU A 35 2.06 10.42 2.51
N CYS A 36 2.70 10.41 3.66
CA CYS A 36 4.16 10.36 3.76
C CYS A 36 4.67 8.94 3.47
N ALA A 37 5.97 8.79 3.24
CA ALA A 37 6.60 7.48 2.99
C ALA A 37 6.29 6.44 4.07
N GLU A 38 6.45 6.83 5.35
CA GLU A 38 6.24 5.93 6.49
C GLU A 38 4.80 5.38 6.56
N CYS A 39 3.80 6.23 6.34
CA CYS A 39 2.40 5.81 6.37
C CYS A 39 2.05 4.91 5.18
N VAL A 40 2.64 5.16 4.00
CA VAL A 40 2.45 4.27 2.83
C VAL A 40 3.05 2.89 3.12
N ASP A 41 4.25 2.81 3.69
CA ASP A 41 4.89 1.54 3.99
C ASP A 41 4.12 0.75 5.06
N ALA A 42 3.68 1.42 6.13
CA ALA A 42 2.83 0.80 7.15
C ALA A 42 1.50 0.28 6.57
N LEU A 43 0.88 1.05 5.67
CA LEU A 43 -0.36 0.66 5.01
C LEU A 43 -0.13 -0.56 4.10
N CYS A 44 0.93 -0.55 3.27
CA CYS A 44 1.30 -1.67 2.41
C CYS A 44 1.57 -2.94 3.22
N ASN A 45 2.30 -2.84 4.34
CA ASN A 45 2.58 -3.97 5.20
C ASN A 45 1.29 -4.56 5.81
N THR A 46 0.37 -3.72 6.25
CA THR A 46 -0.94 -4.15 6.79
C THR A 46 -1.81 -4.80 5.70
N LEU A 47 -1.84 -4.22 4.50
CA LEU A 47 -2.60 -4.79 3.39
C LEU A 47 -2.02 -6.13 2.94
N ASN A 48 -0.70 -6.29 2.98
CA ASN A 48 -0.01 -7.53 2.65
C ASN A 48 -0.20 -8.59 3.74
N SER A 49 -0.24 -8.22 5.02
CA SER A 49 -0.48 -9.17 6.11
C SER A 49 -1.91 -9.71 6.13
N VAL A 50 -2.89 -8.89 5.76
CA VAL A 50 -4.31 -9.30 5.66
C VAL A 50 -4.60 -10.06 4.36
N ARG A 51 -3.79 -9.88 3.31
CA ARG A 51 -3.95 -10.59 2.05
C ARG A 51 -3.62 -12.08 2.22
N VAL A 52 -4.63 -12.85 2.59
CA VAL A 52 -4.66 -14.28 2.34
C VAL A 52 -4.48 -14.51 0.83
N PRO A 53 -3.62 -15.45 0.42
CA PRO A 53 -3.50 -15.82 -0.98
C PRO A 53 -4.87 -16.22 -1.52
N LYS A 54 -5.19 -15.79 -2.76
CA LYS A 54 -6.47 -16.08 -3.46
C LYS A 54 -6.91 -17.55 -3.37
N SER A 55 -5.97 -18.48 -3.18
CA SER A 55 -6.22 -19.84 -2.73
C SER A 55 -4.94 -20.43 -2.10
N PRO A 56 -4.99 -21.05 -0.91
CA PRO A 56 -3.86 -21.77 -0.32
C PRO A 56 -3.23 -22.80 -1.28
N LYS A 57 -4.07 -23.46 -2.11
CA LYS A 57 -3.63 -24.45 -3.10
C LYS A 57 -2.67 -23.87 -4.16
N ASN A 58 -2.87 -22.62 -4.57
CA ASN A 58 -2.00 -21.97 -5.56
C ASN A 58 -0.63 -21.59 -4.99
N GLN A 59 -0.55 -21.27 -3.69
CA GLN A 59 0.74 -21.04 -3.03
C GLN A 59 1.51 -22.35 -2.86
N ILE A 60 0.86 -23.41 -2.40
CA ILE A 60 1.48 -24.74 -2.26
C ILE A 60 2.00 -25.24 -3.62
N LYS A 61 1.21 -25.09 -4.69
CA LYS A 61 1.62 -25.45 -6.05
C LYS A 61 2.87 -24.67 -6.48
N LYS A 62 2.89 -23.34 -6.29
CA LYS A 62 4.08 -22.52 -6.59
C LYS A 62 5.30 -22.93 -5.78
N MET A 63 5.14 -23.23 -4.49
CA MET A 63 6.25 -23.68 -3.63
C MET A 63 6.79 -25.04 -4.05
N LEU A 64 5.93 -25.96 -4.49
CA LEU A 64 6.32 -27.26 -5.03
C LEU A 64 7.05 -27.11 -6.38
N ASP A 65 6.55 -26.24 -7.26
CA ASP A 65 7.18 -25.98 -8.57
C ASP A 65 8.56 -25.31 -8.40
N SER A 66 8.72 -24.39 -7.44
CA SER A 66 10.01 -23.72 -7.15
C SER A 66 11.06 -24.63 -6.50
N LYS A 67 10.65 -25.75 -5.88
CA LYS A 67 11.56 -26.72 -5.23
C LYS A 67 12.06 -27.81 -6.19
N LYS A 68 11.53 -27.83 -7.42
CA LYS A 68 11.81 -28.86 -8.43
C LYS A 68 12.81 -28.43 -9.52
N ASN A 69 13.21 -27.16 -9.51
CA ASN A 69 14.36 -26.62 -10.25
C ASN A 69 15.55 -26.46 -9.31
#